data_AF-A0A6H2A4P9-F1
#
_entry.id   AF-A0A6H2A4P9-F1
#
_cell.length_a   1.000
_cell.length_b   1.000
_cell.length_c   1.000
_cell.angle_alpha   90.00
_cell.angle_beta   90.00
_cell.angle_gamma   90.00
#
_symmetry.space_group_name_H-M   'P 1'
#
loop_
_entity.id
_entity.type
_entity.pdbx_description
1 polymer ?
#
loop_
_entity_poly.entity_id
_entity_poly.type
_entity_poly.pdbx_seq_one_letter_code
_entity_poly.pdbx_strand_id
1 'polypeptide(L)'
;MVKIKEESWTLTSADTVAIPAGNRADGVANKWSDIWKYQVPTGQAHVLKPEHRFAAYVRDTSPAEVGNGTCRIKIVIRDQSESDEKAIYGPALYVASKEFQDVDKMARLALQRDLAVEEKFYIALVINDDAIVDQDTSYFKLETSRFRSTI
;
A
#
# COMPACT_ATOMS: atom_id res chain seq x y z
N MET A 1 15.34 -29.91 -5.40
CA MET A 1 14.83 -29.01 -6.47
C MET A 1 13.78 -28.12 -5.81
N VAL A 2 14.09 -26.84 -5.58
CA VAL A 2 13.18 -25.91 -4.89
C VAL A 2 11.99 -25.62 -5.81
N LYS A 3 10.77 -25.86 -5.33
CA LYS A 3 9.55 -25.58 -6.10
C LYS A 3 9.08 -24.16 -5.80
N ILE A 4 9.41 -23.23 -6.68
CA ILE A 4 8.91 -21.85 -6.61
C ILE A 4 7.47 -21.87 -7.14
N LYS A 5 6.49 -21.57 -6.28
CA LYS A 5 5.08 -21.46 -6.67
C LYS A 5 4.63 -20.01 -6.52
N GLU A 6 4.08 -19.44 -7.59
CA GLU A 6 3.32 -18.18 -7.53
C GLU A 6 1.93 -18.46 -6.97
N GLU A 7 1.49 -17.66 -6.02
CA GLU A 7 0.11 -17.69 -5.55
C GLU A 7 -0.46 -16.27 -5.40
N SER A 8 -1.74 -16.12 -5.73
CA SER A 8 -2.46 -14.87 -5.51
C SER A 8 -2.46 -14.50 -4.03
N TRP A 9 -2.27 -13.22 -3.75
CA TRP A 9 -2.20 -12.70 -2.39
C TRP A 9 -2.83 -11.31 -2.32
N THR A 10 -3.28 -10.91 -1.15
CA THR A 10 -3.82 -9.56 -0.92
C THR A 10 -3.19 -9.00 0.32
N LEU A 11 -2.58 -7.82 0.20
CA LEU A 11 -2.10 -7.07 1.33
C LEU A 11 -3.23 -6.17 1.84
N THR A 12 -3.37 -6.12 3.15
CA THR A 12 -4.38 -5.36 3.87
C THR A 12 -3.74 -4.57 5.02
N SER A 13 -4.51 -3.72 5.70
CA SER A 13 -4.01 -3.00 6.87
C SER A 13 -3.59 -3.89 8.03
N ALA A 14 -3.99 -5.17 8.05
CA ALA A 14 -3.52 -6.16 9.02
C ALA A 14 -2.09 -6.65 8.71
N ASP A 15 -1.64 -6.56 7.46
CA ASP A 15 -0.32 -7.01 7.01
C ASP A 15 0.73 -5.92 7.27
N THR A 16 1.00 -5.59 8.52
CA THR A 16 2.11 -4.69 8.86
C THR A 16 3.34 -5.51 9.24
N VAL A 17 4.55 -5.00 8.97
CA VAL A 17 5.69 -5.37 9.83
C VAL A 17 5.28 -4.99 11.25
N ALA A 18 5.82 -5.65 12.27
CA ALA A 18 5.79 -5.14 13.63
C ALA A 18 6.47 -3.76 13.69
N ILE A 19 5.81 -2.73 13.16
CA ILE A 19 5.96 -1.35 13.57
C ILE A 19 5.54 -1.43 15.03
N PRO A 20 6.47 -1.26 15.99
CA PRO A 20 6.10 -1.21 17.40
C PRO A 20 4.91 -0.27 17.51
N ALA A 21 3.91 -0.57 18.35
CA ALA A 21 2.68 0.20 18.41
C ALA A 21 2.91 1.73 18.60
N GLY A 22 4.10 2.16 19.05
CA GLY A 22 4.52 3.57 19.13
C GLY A 22 5.12 4.21 17.85
N ASN A 23 5.26 3.47 16.75
CA ASN A 23 5.69 3.98 15.44
C ASN A 23 4.56 3.94 14.38
N ARG A 24 3.36 3.48 14.77
CA ARG A 24 2.13 3.77 14.02
C ARG A 24 1.83 5.23 14.27
N ALA A 25 2.04 6.05 13.25
CA ALA A 25 1.87 7.48 13.36
C ALA A 25 0.76 7.89 12.41
N ASP A 26 -0.17 8.67 12.92
CA ASP A 26 -1.13 9.37 12.08
C ASP A 26 -0.40 10.17 10.99
N GLY A 27 -1.08 10.38 9.88
CA GLY A 27 -0.58 11.26 8.83
C GLY A 27 -0.45 12.69 9.33
N VAL A 28 0.56 13.41 8.86
CA VAL A 28 0.75 14.82 9.18
C VAL A 28 0.02 15.68 8.14
N ALA A 29 -0.81 16.61 8.63
CA ALA A 29 -1.51 17.57 7.79
C ALA A 29 -0.57 18.30 6.82
N ASN A 30 -0.99 18.44 5.57
CA ASN A 30 -0.30 19.08 4.45
C ASN A 30 1.06 18.45 4.11
N LYS A 31 1.31 17.20 4.51
CA LYS A 31 2.56 16.48 4.21
C LYS A 31 2.27 15.05 3.76
N TRP A 32 3.11 14.56 2.86
CA TRP A 32 3.15 13.14 2.54
C TRP A 32 3.63 12.36 3.75
N SER A 33 2.80 11.44 4.23
CA SER A 33 3.02 10.65 5.43
C SER A 33 2.72 9.18 5.14
N ASP A 34 3.57 8.30 5.65
CA ASP A 34 3.32 6.86 5.61
C ASP A 34 2.22 6.53 6.61
N ILE A 35 1.07 6.09 6.12
CA ILE A 35 -0.01 5.60 6.98
C ILE A 35 -0.02 4.08 7.08
N TRP A 36 0.75 3.39 6.24
CA TRP A 36 0.96 1.95 6.34
C TRP A 36 2.24 1.55 5.61
N LYS A 37 2.92 0.52 6.11
CA LYS A 37 4.14 0.00 5.52
C LYS A 37 4.33 -1.49 5.82
N TYR A 38 4.75 -2.22 4.80
CA TYR A 38 5.03 -3.65 4.84
C TYR A 38 6.41 -3.93 4.29
N GLN A 39 7.22 -4.69 5.02
CA GLN A 39 8.49 -5.20 4.56
C GLN A 39 8.27 -6.63 4.07
N VAL A 40 8.73 -6.90 2.85
CA VAL A 40 8.69 -8.26 2.31
C VAL A 40 9.56 -9.17 3.19
N PRO A 41 9.04 -10.26 3.77
CA PRO A 41 9.82 -11.15 4.62
C PRO A 41 10.95 -11.84 3.84
N THR A 42 12.02 -12.19 4.55
CA THR A 42 13.09 -13.03 4.01
C THR A 42 12.54 -14.34 3.44
N GLY A 43 13.04 -14.76 2.28
CA GLY A 43 12.61 -15.96 1.56
C GLY A 43 11.29 -15.79 0.78
N GLN A 44 10.74 -14.58 0.75
CA GLN A 44 9.54 -14.23 -0.03
C GLN A 44 9.84 -13.12 -1.03
N ALA A 45 9.07 -13.10 -2.11
CA ALA A 45 9.01 -11.98 -3.03
C ALA A 45 7.55 -11.72 -3.40
N HIS A 46 7.20 -10.46 -3.62
CA HIS A 46 5.90 -10.09 -4.18
C HIS A 46 6.03 -9.76 -5.67
N VAL A 47 5.00 -10.03 -6.44
CA VAL A 47 4.87 -9.54 -7.82
C VAL A 47 3.63 -8.67 -7.90
N LEU A 48 3.81 -7.50 -8.46
CA LEU A 48 2.76 -6.55 -8.78
C LEU A 48 2.61 -6.53 -10.29
N LYS A 49 1.40 -6.77 -10.78
CA LYS A 49 1.09 -6.81 -12.21
C LYS A 49 0.21 -5.63 -12.59
N PRO A 50 0.21 -5.18 -13.86
CA PRO A 50 -0.62 -4.07 -14.32
C PRO A 50 -2.12 -4.26 -14.06
N GLU A 51 -2.61 -5.49 -14.07
CA GLU A 51 -4.01 -5.84 -13.81
C GLU A 51 -4.39 -5.87 -12.33
N HIS A 52 -3.41 -5.87 -11.43
CA HIS A 52 -3.70 -5.85 -10.00
C HIS A 52 -4.38 -4.54 -9.61
N ARG A 53 -5.27 -4.65 -8.63
CA ARG A 53 -6.11 -3.57 -8.17
C ARG A 53 -5.76 -3.11 -6.76
N PHE A 54 -6.15 -1.88 -6.49
CA PHE A 54 -6.01 -1.21 -5.22
C PHE A 54 -7.31 -0.52 -4.84
N ALA A 55 -7.64 -0.60 -3.56
CA ALA A 55 -8.70 0.16 -2.93
C ALA A 55 -8.28 0.60 -1.53
N ALA A 56 -8.69 1.80 -1.11
CA ALA A 56 -8.44 2.33 0.21
C ALA A 56 -9.68 3.06 0.73
N TYR A 57 -9.87 3.02 2.04
CA TYR A 57 -10.84 3.80 2.79
C TYR A 57 -10.04 4.58 3.84
N VAL A 58 -10.10 5.89 3.77
CA VAL A 58 -9.22 6.78 4.54
C VAL A 58 -10.07 7.65 5.47
N ARG A 59 -9.68 7.71 6.74
CA ARG A 59 -10.33 8.55 7.76
C ARG A 59 -9.39 9.61 8.29
N ASP A 60 -9.95 10.73 8.66
CA ASP A 60 -9.26 11.72 9.49
C ASP A 60 -9.46 11.41 10.99
N THR A 61 -8.79 12.18 11.85
CA THR A 61 -8.92 12.07 13.31
C THR A 61 -10.27 12.55 13.86
N SER A 62 -11.17 13.07 13.02
CA SER A 62 -12.51 13.55 13.39
C SER A 62 -13.61 12.48 13.19
N PRO A 63 -13.26 11.21 13.46
CA PRO A 63 -13.89 10.00 12.92
C PRO A 63 -14.59 10.09 11.55
N ALA A 64 -14.30 11.06 10.68
CA ALA A 64 -14.98 11.19 9.40
C ALA A 64 -14.18 10.49 8.29
N GLU A 65 -14.86 10.01 7.25
CA GLU A 65 -14.19 9.71 5.99
C GLU A 65 -13.60 11.01 5.44
N VAL A 66 -12.38 10.95 4.90
CA VAL A 66 -11.78 12.11 4.25
C VAL A 66 -12.63 12.52 3.03
N GLY A 67 -13.32 13.65 3.17
CA GLY A 67 -14.29 14.15 2.19
C GLY A 67 -13.89 15.47 1.50
N ASN A 68 -12.74 16.06 1.85
CA ASN A 68 -12.31 17.40 1.43
C ASN A 68 -11.96 17.52 -0.07
N GLY A 69 -11.89 16.41 -0.80
CA GLY A 69 -11.56 16.39 -2.23
C GLY A 69 -10.12 16.77 -2.57
N THR A 70 -9.29 17.05 -1.56
CA THR A 70 -7.86 17.42 -1.70
C THR A 70 -6.93 16.27 -1.34
N CYS A 71 -7.41 15.30 -0.56
CA CYS A 71 -6.67 14.08 -0.20
C CYS A 71 -6.06 13.37 -1.40
N ARG A 72 -4.75 13.16 -1.34
CA ARG A 72 -3.99 12.42 -2.35
C ARG A 72 -3.32 11.20 -1.73
N ILE A 73 -3.28 10.14 -2.52
CA ILE A 73 -2.74 8.85 -2.13
C ILE A 73 -1.75 8.37 -3.18
N LYS A 74 -0.69 7.69 -2.74
CA LYS A 74 0.23 6.94 -3.60
C LYS A 74 0.66 5.66 -2.90
N ILE A 75 0.99 4.65 -3.69
CA ILE A 75 1.66 3.44 -3.20
C ILE A 75 3.07 3.46 -3.76
N VAL A 76 4.03 3.19 -2.90
CA VAL A 76 5.44 3.25 -3.25
C VAL A 76 6.15 1.97 -2.85
N ILE A 77 7.12 1.59 -3.66
CA ILE A 77 8.11 0.57 -3.33
C ILE A 77 9.38 1.29 -2.92
N ARG A 78 9.95 0.89 -1.78
CA ARG A 78 11.24 1.38 -1.31
C ARG A 78 12.23 0.25 -1.17
N ASP A 79 13.49 0.55 -1.44
CA ASP A 79 14.59 -0.38 -1.19
C ASP A 79 14.80 -0.60 0.32
N GLN A 80 15.76 -1.46 0.67
CA GLN A 80 16.03 -1.80 2.07
C GLN A 80 16.53 -0.61 2.91
N SER A 81 17.19 0.36 2.27
CA SER A 81 17.67 1.59 2.91
C SER A 81 16.60 2.68 3.00
N GLU A 82 15.46 2.48 2.33
CA GLU A 82 14.40 3.46 2.13
C GLU A 82 14.81 4.76 1.43
N SER A 83 16.00 4.78 0.83
CA SER A 83 16.54 5.96 0.15
C SER A 83 16.00 6.06 -1.28
N ASP A 84 15.76 4.92 -1.92
CA ASP A 84 15.19 4.86 -3.26
C ASP A 84 13.70 4.55 -3.18
N GLU A 85 12.89 5.38 -3.86
CA GLU A 85 11.44 5.25 -3.90
C GLU A 85 10.92 5.18 -5.34
N LYS A 86 10.01 4.25 -5.60
CA LYS A 86 9.27 4.15 -6.86
C LYS A 86 7.77 4.08 -6.60
N ALA A 87 7.02 5.06 -7.12
CA ALA A 87 5.56 5.00 -7.11
C ALA A 87 5.04 3.91 -8.08
N ILE A 88 4.12 3.07 -7.58
CA ILE A 88 3.41 2.05 -8.36
C ILE A 88 1.93 2.38 -8.54
N TYR A 89 1.45 3.39 -7.81
CA TYR A 89 0.12 3.98 -7.95
C TYR A 89 0.18 5.43 -7.46
N GLY A 90 -0.58 6.31 -8.10
CA GLY A 90 -0.63 7.73 -7.75
C GLY A 90 0.68 8.50 -8.00
N PRO A 91 0.81 9.75 -7.50
CA PRO A 91 -0.18 10.50 -6.70
C PRO A 91 -1.53 10.67 -7.41
N ALA A 92 -2.60 10.24 -6.76
CA ALA A 92 -3.97 10.35 -7.27
C ALA A 92 -4.90 10.86 -6.17
N LEU A 93 -6.04 11.44 -6.53
CA LEU A 93 -7.06 11.81 -5.56
C LEU A 93 -7.63 10.54 -4.89
N TYR A 94 -7.82 10.57 -3.56
CA TYR A 94 -8.36 9.46 -2.78
C TYR A 94 -9.68 8.90 -3.36
N VAL A 95 -10.54 9.78 -3.87
CA VAL A 95 -11.83 9.41 -4.47
C VAL A 95 -11.70 8.47 -5.67
N ALA A 96 -10.54 8.40 -6.33
CA ALA A 96 -10.27 7.47 -7.43
C ALA A 96 -9.95 6.04 -6.96
N SER A 97 -9.73 5.83 -5.66
CA SER A 97 -9.34 4.55 -5.06
C SER A 97 -10.26 4.09 -3.94
N LYS A 98 -11.43 4.72 -3.75
CA LYS A 98 -12.31 4.40 -2.62
C LYS A 98 -13.32 3.26 -2.84
N GLU A 99 -13.30 2.65 -4.02
CA GLU A 99 -14.24 1.59 -4.39
C GLU A 99 -13.69 0.20 -4.03
N PHE A 100 -14.52 -0.63 -3.40
CA PHE A 100 -14.16 -1.98 -2.92
C PHE A 100 -15.08 -3.09 -3.44
N GLN A 101 -16.28 -2.74 -3.91
CA GLN A 101 -17.32 -3.70 -4.29
C GLN A 101 -17.32 -3.93 -5.79
N ASP A 102 -17.23 -2.85 -6.57
CA ASP A 102 -17.20 -2.91 -8.02
C ASP A 102 -15.76 -3.04 -8.51
N VAL A 103 -15.40 -4.27 -8.83
CA VAL A 103 -14.07 -4.70 -9.29
C VAL A 103 -13.61 -3.91 -10.53
N ASP A 104 -14.53 -3.46 -11.39
CA ASP A 104 -14.18 -2.69 -12.60
C ASP A 104 -13.91 -1.22 -12.31
N LYS A 105 -14.31 -0.74 -11.13
CA LYS A 105 -14.09 0.63 -10.65
C LYS A 105 -12.95 0.75 -9.64
N MET A 106 -12.38 -0.36 -9.19
CA MET A 106 -11.17 -0.34 -8.36
C MET A 106 -10.00 0.31 -9.12
N ALA A 107 -9.14 1.01 -8.39
CA ALA A 107 -7.95 1.62 -8.96
C ALA A 107 -7.00 0.55 -9.48
N ARG A 108 -6.41 0.77 -10.66
CA ARG A 108 -5.38 -0.10 -11.23
C ARG A 108 -3.99 0.47 -10.94
N LEU A 109 -3.01 -0.42 -10.80
CA LEU A 109 -1.62 0.01 -10.62
C LEU A 109 -1.08 0.71 -11.88
N ALA A 110 -0.24 1.72 -11.68
CA ALA A 110 0.42 2.49 -12.74
C ALA A 110 1.68 1.75 -13.25
N LEU A 111 1.53 0.47 -13.58
CA LEU A 111 2.62 -0.40 -14.04
C LEU A 111 2.49 -0.68 -15.54
N GLN A 112 3.60 -0.61 -16.27
CA GLN A 112 3.68 -1.01 -17.68
C GLN A 112 4.02 -2.50 -17.86
N ARG A 113 4.61 -3.11 -16.83
CA ARG A 113 5.03 -4.51 -16.78
C ARG A 113 5.06 -4.98 -15.35
N ASP A 114 5.09 -6.29 -15.18
CA ASP A 114 5.26 -6.94 -13.89
C ASP A 114 6.47 -6.38 -13.14
N LEU A 115 6.27 -6.12 -11.85
CA LEU A 115 7.27 -5.60 -10.94
C LEU A 115 7.45 -6.59 -9.80
N ALA A 116 8.62 -7.20 -9.72
CA ALA A 116 9.03 -7.96 -8.55
C ALA A 116 9.46 -7.01 -7.42
N VAL A 117 8.97 -7.26 -6.22
CA VAL A 117 9.37 -6.62 -4.97
C VAL A 117 10.11 -7.68 -4.16
N GLU A 118 11.42 -7.50 -4.05
CA GLU A 118 12.32 -8.46 -3.43
C GLU A 118 12.16 -8.49 -1.90
N GLU A 119 12.73 -9.51 -1.27
CA GLU A 119 12.79 -9.57 0.18
C GLU A 119 13.42 -8.31 0.78
N LYS A 120 12.95 -7.93 1.97
CA LYS A 120 13.37 -6.77 2.76
C LYS A 120 13.06 -5.40 2.14
N PHE A 121 12.59 -5.32 0.89
CA PHE A 121 12.02 -4.10 0.33
C PHE A 121 10.72 -3.76 1.04
N TYR A 122 10.33 -2.49 0.96
CA TYR A 122 9.10 -2.01 1.55
C TYR A 122 8.05 -1.68 0.50
N ILE A 123 6.81 -2.00 0.82
CA ILE A 123 5.61 -1.50 0.15
C ILE A 123 4.96 -0.55 1.14
N ALA A 124 4.75 0.72 0.77
CA ALA A 124 4.18 1.72 1.66
C ALA A 124 2.99 2.43 1.01
N LEU A 125 1.99 2.72 1.85
CA LEU A 125 0.85 3.55 1.51
C LEU A 125 1.10 4.94 2.08
N VAL A 126 1.18 5.93 1.20
CA VAL A 126 1.53 7.30 1.56
C VAL A 126 0.36 8.22 1.21
N ILE A 127 -0.03 9.05 2.15
CA ILE A 127 -1.14 10.00 2.00
C ILE A 127 -0.68 11.42 2.28
N ASN A 128 -1.23 12.38 1.54
CA ASN A 128 -1.16 13.79 1.84
C ASN A 128 -2.57 14.36 1.84
N ASP A 129 -2.95 14.94 2.96
CA ASP A 129 -4.26 15.53 3.18
C ASP A 129 -4.14 16.83 3.97
N ASP A 130 -5.13 17.71 3.88
CA ASP A 130 -5.16 18.95 4.66
C ASP A 130 -5.35 18.68 6.17
N ALA A 131 -5.93 17.54 6.53
CA ALA A 131 -6.12 17.07 7.90
C ALA A 131 -5.11 15.99 8.29
N ILE A 132 -5.10 15.66 9.59
CA ILE A 132 -4.37 14.51 10.13
C ILE A 132 -5.16 13.24 9.78
N VAL A 133 -4.51 12.29 9.12
CA VAL A 133 -5.11 11.01 8.72
C VAL A 133 -4.92 9.99 9.83
N ASP A 134 -6.00 9.37 10.27
CA ASP A 134 -5.97 8.30 11.27
C ASP A 134 -5.61 6.97 10.59
N GLN A 135 -4.43 6.44 10.94
CA GLN A 135 -3.96 5.18 10.39
C GLN A 135 -4.81 3.98 10.86
N ASP A 136 -5.18 3.94 12.14
CA ASP A 136 -5.76 2.75 12.78
C ASP A 136 -7.21 2.53 12.34
N THR A 137 -7.90 3.61 11.96
CA THR A 137 -9.28 3.52 11.44
C THR A 137 -9.37 3.56 9.92
N SER A 138 -8.24 3.67 9.23
CA SER A 138 -8.13 3.53 7.78
C SER A 138 -7.92 2.07 7.37
N TYR A 139 -8.40 1.69 6.18
CA TYR A 139 -8.30 0.32 5.65
C TYR A 139 -7.96 0.33 4.17
N PHE A 140 -7.29 -0.70 3.67
CA PHE A 140 -7.03 -0.85 2.23
C PHE A 140 -6.95 -2.33 1.82
N LYS A 141 -7.02 -2.55 0.51
CA LYS A 141 -6.71 -3.82 -0.16
C LYS A 141 -5.81 -3.54 -1.35
N LEU A 142 -4.70 -4.27 -1.42
CA LEU A 142 -3.80 -4.27 -2.56
C LEU A 142 -3.64 -5.71 -3.06
N GLU A 143 -4.09 -5.94 -4.30
CA GLU A 143 -3.87 -7.21 -4.98
C GLU A 143 -2.39 -7.37 -5.33
N THR A 144 -1.87 -8.56 -5.08
CA THR A 144 -0.49 -8.94 -5.36
C THR A 144 -0.43 -10.43 -5.66
N SER A 145 0.72 -10.89 -6.13
CA SER A 145 1.06 -12.31 -6.13
C SER A 145 2.31 -12.47 -5.27
N ARG A 146 2.51 -13.65 -4.68
CA ARG A 146 3.72 -13.93 -3.89
C ARG A 146 4.39 -15.21 -4.33
N PHE A 147 5.72 -15.20 -4.24
CA PHE A 147 6.56 -16.37 -4.33
C PHE A 147 7.08 -16.73 -2.94
N ARG A 148 7.05 -18.01 -2.62
CA ARG A 148 7.70 -18.57 -1.43
C ARG A 148 8.74 -19.58 -1.86
N SER A 149 9.97 -19.40 -1.41
CA SER A 149 10.97 -20.45 -1.46
C SER A 149 10.71 -21.41 -0.31
N THR A 150 10.07 -22.56 -0.56
CA THR A 150 10.09 -23.67 0.39
C THR A 150 11.47 -24.30 0.36
N ILE A 151 12.25 -24.07 1.42
CA ILE A 151 13.48 -24.81 1.73
C ILE A 151 13.11 -26.25 2.09
#